data_AF-A0A3P9KYB7-F1
#
_entry.id   AF-A0A3P9KYB7-F1
#
_cell.length_a   1.000
_cell.length_b   1.000
_cell.length_c   1.000
_cell.angle_alpha   90.00
_cell.angle_beta   90.00
_cell.angle_gamma   90.00
#
_symmetry.space_group_name_H-M   'P 1'
#
loop_
_entity.id
_entity.type
_entity.pdbx_description
1 polymer ?
#
loop_
_entity_poly.entity_id
_entity_poly.type
_entity_poly.pdbx_seq_one_letter_code
_entity_poly.pdbx_strand_id
1 'polypeptide(L)'
;MLNFIFESDFHEMLETLFPPPPAEGAIAPPVLSEVRRASRFRRAFPGRAADRARCRFVRVPGGAPAVPWETRRMPQPRLLLVITGDDFGYCSRRNQGIVDCFLAGGISNVSLLVNGSAAKEAADLAKRHEIPIGLHANLSEGTPVCHILQKSSSLTDHRGFFHGKMGFRQSLERGQLCMKQVEMELRAQVKRFVELTGHLPNHMDGHQHVHVLPEVRDVFAQVMSDHRIRFTRVPVEPGLHSCQWLPEHLHTFYAQVEKDALDSMAVFRQNGIRWPDVYLGLTTMGQNMSVPHLQRALRLALAAGQMGEPSSGACVTAELMVHPGYPSHPQEGGCGEGPDDFSQSLERQHELSVLSDPSMAALLSQEKVQLCAFKDL
;
A
#
# COMPACT_ATOMS: atom_id res chain seq x y z
N MET A 1 -45.75 -16.09 13.76
CA MET A 1 -45.87 -15.88 15.21
C MET A 1 -44.91 -16.86 15.89
N LEU A 2 -43.70 -16.39 16.20
CA LEU A 2 -42.83 -16.86 17.28
C LEU A 2 -41.56 -16.00 17.23
N ASN A 3 -41.51 -15.09 18.20
CA ASN A 3 -40.42 -14.16 18.49
C ASN A 3 -39.22 -14.95 19.02
N PHE A 4 -38.00 -14.55 18.64
CA PHE A 4 -36.86 -14.69 19.52
C PHE A 4 -36.06 -13.38 19.52
N ILE A 5 -36.07 -12.78 20.71
CA ILE A 5 -35.33 -11.62 21.16
C ILE A 5 -33.91 -12.09 21.46
N PHE A 6 -32.90 -11.41 20.93
CA PHE A 6 -31.57 -11.28 21.54
C PHE A 6 -30.96 -9.95 21.09
N GLU A 7 -31.45 -8.88 21.70
CA GLU A 7 -30.67 -7.67 21.97
C GLU A 7 -30.11 -7.77 23.39
N SER A 8 -28.98 -7.09 23.61
CA SER A 8 -28.16 -7.00 24.84
C SER A 8 -27.38 -8.26 25.22
N ASP A 9 -26.09 -8.30 24.85
CA ASP A 9 -24.97 -8.87 25.66
C ASP A 9 -23.66 -8.93 24.85
N PHE A 10 -23.24 -7.81 24.25
CA PHE A 10 -21.90 -7.70 23.65
C PHE A 10 -21.14 -6.43 24.05
N HIS A 11 -21.72 -5.59 24.91
CA HIS A 11 -21.09 -4.36 25.38
C HIS A 11 -20.39 -4.51 26.75
N GLU A 12 -20.48 -5.67 27.41
CA GLU A 12 -19.93 -5.88 28.76
C GLU A 12 -18.69 -6.80 28.80
N MET A 13 -18.18 -7.24 27.65
CA MET A 13 -17.03 -8.16 27.58
C MET A 13 -15.68 -7.48 27.27
N LEU A 14 -15.63 -6.15 27.19
CA LEU A 14 -14.41 -5.39 26.87
C LEU A 14 -13.81 -4.58 28.03
N GLU A 15 -14.41 -4.56 29.22
CA GLU A 15 -13.88 -3.79 30.36
C GLU A 15 -13.18 -4.63 31.47
N THR A 16 -13.01 -5.94 31.32
CA THR A 16 -12.50 -6.80 32.42
C THR A 16 -11.09 -7.38 32.24
N LEU A 17 -10.28 -6.90 31.29
CA LEU A 17 -8.93 -7.47 31.09
C LEU A 17 -7.73 -6.63 31.52
N PHE A 18 -7.84 -5.32 31.83
CA PHE A 18 -6.70 -4.56 32.39
C PHE A 18 -7.16 -3.36 33.24
N PRO A 19 -6.95 -3.33 34.57
CA PRO A 19 -7.21 -2.12 35.36
C PRO A 19 -6.16 -1.02 35.03
N PRO A 20 -6.52 0.27 35.08
CA PRO A 20 -5.59 1.36 34.78
C PRO A 20 -4.47 1.48 35.82
N PRO A 21 -3.25 1.87 35.43
CA PRO A 21 -2.16 2.10 36.37
C PRO A 21 -2.43 3.34 37.26
N PRO A 22 -1.87 3.37 38.50
CA PRO A 22 -2.06 4.51 39.40
C PRO A 22 -1.36 5.76 38.87
N ALA A 23 -1.99 6.91 39.12
CA ALA A 23 -1.47 8.22 38.73
C ALA A 23 -0.23 8.60 39.55
N GLU A 24 0.90 8.84 38.88
CA GLU A 24 2.08 9.47 39.47
C GLU A 24 2.43 10.80 38.76
N GLY A 25 2.30 11.87 39.54
CA GLY A 25 3.38 12.82 39.82
C GLY A 25 4.01 13.59 38.66
N ALA A 26 3.56 14.83 38.49
CA ALA A 26 4.22 15.83 37.67
C ALA A 26 5.68 16.08 38.10
N ILE A 27 6.62 15.97 37.15
CA ILE A 27 7.97 16.55 37.26
C ILE A 27 8.25 17.33 35.98
N ALA A 28 8.49 18.63 36.14
CA ALA A 28 8.77 19.59 35.09
C ALA A 28 10.13 19.37 34.40
N PRO A 29 10.30 19.75 33.12
CA PRO A 29 11.59 19.63 32.44
C PRO A 29 12.52 20.81 32.79
N PRO A 30 13.85 20.60 32.87
CA PRO A 30 14.77 21.72 32.94
C PRO A 30 15.02 22.32 31.55
N VAL A 31 14.97 23.64 31.55
CA VAL A 31 15.41 24.55 30.49
C VAL A 31 16.91 24.39 30.26
N LEU A 32 17.34 24.22 29.00
CA LEU A 32 18.70 24.55 28.59
C LEU A 32 18.72 25.34 27.28
N SER A 33 19.58 26.34 27.34
CA SER A 33 19.73 27.53 26.53
C SER A 33 20.54 27.32 25.24
N GLU A 34 20.28 28.23 24.30
CA GLU A 34 21.17 28.78 23.27
C GLU A 34 22.51 28.08 23.00
N VAL A 35 22.68 27.60 21.75
CA VAL A 35 23.97 27.69 21.06
C VAL A 35 23.76 28.32 19.68
N ARG A 36 24.47 29.43 19.48
CA ARG A 36 24.49 30.26 18.27
C ARG A 36 25.29 29.60 17.13
N ARG A 37 24.76 29.79 15.92
CA ARG A 37 25.42 29.98 14.60
C ARG A 37 26.88 29.54 14.42
N ALA A 38 27.06 28.67 13.42
CA ALA A 38 28.02 28.79 12.31
C ALA A 38 27.56 27.82 11.20
N SER A 39 27.75 27.94 9.90
CA SER A 39 28.22 29.01 9.01
C SER A 39 27.92 28.50 7.58
N ARG A 40 27.60 29.45 6.69
CA ARG A 40 27.34 29.28 5.26
C ARG A 40 28.38 28.38 4.57
N PHE A 41 27.94 27.42 3.76
CA PHE A 41 28.68 26.96 2.60
C PHE A 41 27.78 27.05 1.35
N ARG A 42 27.91 28.18 0.64
CA ARG A 42 27.53 28.29 -0.77
C ARG A 42 28.72 27.78 -1.60
N ARG A 43 28.55 26.69 -2.35
CA ARG A 43 29.46 26.37 -3.46
C ARG A 43 28.86 26.94 -4.74
N ALA A 44 29.51 27.97 -5.25
CA ALA A 44 29.27 28.53 -6.57
C ALA A 44 29.93 27.63 -7.63
N PHE A 45 29.18 27.29 -8.67
CA PHE A 45 29.72 26.78 -9.94
C PHE A 45 30.15 27.96 -10.81
N PRO A 46 31.39 28.00 -11.32
CA PRO A 46 31.70 28.81 -12.48
C PRO A 46 31.58 27.97 -13.75
N GLY A 47 30.64 28.35 -14.60
CA GLY A 47 30.64 27.94 -16.01
C GLY A 47 31.89 28.44 -16.71
N ARG A 48 32.44 27.62 -17.61
CA ARG A 48 33.40 28.06 -18.61
C ARG A 48 32.95 27.63 -20.00
N ALA A 49 33.07 28.63 -20.87
CA ALA A 49 32.76 28.62 -22.28
C ALA A 49 33.67 27.67 -23.07
N ALA A 50 33.18 27.36 -24.27
CA ALA A 50 33.81 26.56 -25.30
C ALA A 50 35.23 27.03 -25.66
N ASP A 51 36.14 26.07 -25.83
CA ASP A 51 37.33 26.26 -26.62
C ASP A 51 37.59 25.04 -27.51
N ARG A 52 37.59 25.25 -28.82
CA ARG A 52 37.82 24.23 -29.85
C ARG A 52 39.32 24.15 -30.10
N ALA A 53 40.01 23.24 -29.41
CA ALA A 53 41.39 22.88 -29.73
C ALA A 53 41.43 21.51 -30.42
N ARG A 54 42.00 21.48 -31.63
CA ARG A 54 42.21 20.28 -32.46
C ARG A 54 43.32 19.43 -31.83
N CYS A 55 42.99 18.27 -31.30
CA CYS A 55 43.99 17.26 -30.96
C CYS A 55 44.31 16.40 -32.19
N ARG A 56 45.58 16.47 -32.64
CA ARG A 56 46.15 15.59 -33.65
C ARG A 56 46.27 14.17 -33.10
N PHE A 57 45.79 13.20 -33.85
CA PHE A 57 45.99 11.77 -33.59
C PHE A 57 47.48 11.41 -33.69
N VAL A 58 48.06 10.92 -32.60
CA VAL A 58 49.33 10.17 -32.61
C VAL A 58 48.97 8.69 -32.60
N ARG A 59 49.37 7.96 -33.65
CA ARG A 59 49.22 6.49 -33.74
C ARG A 59 50.29 5.84 -32.86
N VAL A 60 49.87 5.02 -31.90
CA VAL A 60 50.73 4.05 -31.21
C VAL A 60 50.48 2.67 -31.83
N PRO A 61 51.49 1.95 -32.35
CA PRO A 61 51.30 0.60 -32.86
C PRO A 61 51.55 -0.44 -31.75
N GLY A 62 50.61 -1.39 -31.58
CA GLY A 62 50.82 -2.62 -30.81
C GLY A 62 49.87 -2.78 -29.63
N GLY A 63 48.72 -3.40 -29.89
CA GLY A 63 47.81 -3.90 -28.85
C GLY A 63 47.16 -5.19 -29.35
N ALA A 64 47.27 -6.25 -28.55
CA ALA A 64 46.71 -7.59 -28.77
C ALA A 64 45.21 -7.55 -29.13
N PRO A 65 44.66 -8.57 -29.84
CA PRO A 65 43.27 -8.57 -30.23
C PRO A 65 42.36 -8.49 -29.00
N ALA A 66 41.46 -7.51 -29.01
CA ALA A 66 40.44 -7.36 -28.00
C ALA A 66 39.55 -8.62 -27.99
N VAL A 67 39.56 -9.33 -26.87
CA VAL A 67 38.59 -10.40 -26.58
C VAL A 67 37.20 -9.76 -26.59
N PRO A 68 36.21 -10.28 -27.35
CA PRO A 68 34.86 -9.75 -27.30
C PRO A 68 34.38 -9.83 -25.86
N TRP A 69 33.99 -8.69 -25.30
CA TRP A 69 33.22 -8.68 -24.07
C TRP A 69 31.92 -9.41 -24.39
N GLU A 70 31.82 -10.68 -24.00
CA GLU A 70 30.52 -11.32 -23.89
C GLU A 70 29.68 -10.42 -22.98
N THR A 71 28.63 -9.83 -23.53
CA THR A 71 27.51 -9.31 -22.74
C THR A 71 27.14 -10.41 -21.76
N ARG A 72 27.60 -10.30 -20.52
CA ARG A 72 27.22 -11.19 -19.43
C ARG A 72 25.71 -11.01 -19.31
N ARG A 73 24.94 -11.90 -19.95
CA ARG A 73 23.47 -11.89 -19.88
C ARG A 73 23.15 -11.99 -18.40
N MET A 74 22.73 -10.87 -17.82
CA MET A 74 22.19 -10.87 -16.46
C MET A 74 21.08 -11.94 -16.45
N PRO A 75 21.13 -12.90 -15.51
CA PRO A 75 20.10 -13.93 -15.45
C PRO A 75 18.74 -13.24 -15.35
N GLN A 76 17.81 -13.58 -16.23
CA GLN A 76 16.47 -13.00 -16.23
C GLN A 76 15.78 -13.30 -14.88
N PRO A 77 15.01 -12.33 -14.34
CA PRO A 77 14.28 -12.56 -13.11
C PRO A 77 13.27 -13.69 -13.29
N ARG A 78 13.03 -14.43 -12.21
CA ARG A 78 11.95 -15.43 -12.17
C ARG A 78 10.60 -14.79 -11.83
N LEU A 79 10.65 -13.70 -11.07
CA LEU A 79 9.48 -12.96 -10.62
C LEU A 79 9.76 -11.44 -10.62
N LEU A 80 8.81 -10.67 -11.14
CA LEU A 80 8.70 -9.22 -10.99
C LEU A 80 7.78 -8.93 -9.80
N LEU A 81 8.30 -8.29 -8.77
CA LEU A 81 7.56 -8.04 -7.52
C LEU A 81 7.29 -6.55 -7.35
N VAL A 82 6.03 -6.20 -7.18
CA VAL A 82 5.60 -4.90 -6.64
C VAL A 82 5.42 -5.07 -5.14
N ILE A 83 6.17 -4.33 -4.32
CA ILE A 83 5.91 -4.27 -2.87
C ILE A 83 5.21 -2.94 -2.60
N THR A 84 3.92 -3.00 -2.28
CA THR A 84 3.05 -1.83 -2.10
C THR A 84 2.90 -1.49 -0.63
N GLY A 85 3.42 -0.33 -0.22
CA GLY A 85 3.14 0.27 1.08
C GLY A 85 1.75 0.90 1.11
N ASP A 86 0.83 0.26 1.82
CA ASP A 86 -0.55 0.71 1.97
C ASP A 86 -0.69 1.81 3.04
N ASP A 87 -1.77 2.58 2.90
CA ASP A 87 -2.18 3.71 3.76
C ASP A 87 -1.25 4.92 3.78
N PHE A 88 -0.51 5.18 2.70
CA PHE A 88 0.23 6.42 2.58
C PHE A 88 -0.75 7.61 2.64
N GLY A 89 -0.44 8.68 3.36
CA GLY A 89 -1.34 9.81 3.61
C GLY A 89 -2.17 9.75 4.89
N TYR A 90 -2.18 8.62 5.60
CA TYR A 90 -2.97 8.48 6.84
C TYR A 90 -2.59 9.49 7.93
N CYS A 91 -1.29 9.61 8.20
CA CYS A 91 -0.69 10.55 9.17
C CYS A 91 0.80 10.77 8.86
N SER A 92 1.40 11.83 9.38
CA SER A 92 2.80 12.17 9.12
C SER A 92 3.78 11.09 9.60
N ARG A 93 3.47 10.42 10.73
CA ARG A 93 4.32 9.32 11.26
C ARG A 93 4.32 8.10 10.34
N ARG A 94 3.16 7.74 9.79
CA ARG A 94 3.05 6.66 8.80
C ARG A 94 3.75 7.03 7.51
N ASN A 95 3.56 8.27 7.04
CA ASN A 95 4.24 8.77 5.86
C ASN A 95 5.77 8.65 5.99
N GLN A 96 6.32 9.09 7.13
CA GLN A 96 7.75 9.01 7.37
C GLN A 96 8.26 7.57 7.34
N GLY A 97 7.59 6.64 8.04
CA GLY A 97 8.01 5.23 8.04
C GLY A 97 7.89 4.56 6.67
N ILE A 98 6.88 4.90 5.86
CA ILE A 98 6.77 4.42 4.47
C ILE A 98 7.93 4.97 3.62
N VAL A 99 8.26 6.26 3.75
CA VAL A 99 9.41 6.87 3.05
C VAL A 99 10.72 6.20 3.48
N ASP A 100 10.93 5.96 4.77
CA ASP A 100 12.13 5.30 5.29
C ASP A 100 12.26 3.88 4.72
N CYS A 101 11.15 3.13 4.65
CA CYS A 101 11.12 1.79 4.05
C CYS A 101 11.48 1.83 2.55
N PHE A 102 10.96 2.82 1.81
CA PHE A 102 11.26 3.00 0.40
C PHE A 102 12.75 3.35 0.18
N LEU A 103 13.29 4.28 0.98
CA LEU A 103 14.69 4.69 0.91
C LEU A 103 15.66 3.56 1.30
N ALA A 104 15.22 2.62 2.14
CA ALA A 104 15.95 1.39 2.45
C ALA A 104 15.84 0.32 1.35
N GLY A 105 15.00 0.52 0.34
CA GLY A 105 14.73 -0.47 -0.72
C GLY A 105 13.80 -1.61 -0.31
N GLY A 106 13.08 -1.47 0.81
CA GLY A 106 12.16 -2.48 1.32
C GLY A 106 10.79 -2.50 0.62
N ILE A 107 10.39 -1.38 0.01
CA ILE A 107 9.19 -1.27 -0.82
C ILE A 107 9.51 -0.60 -2.16
N SER A 108 8.67 -0.82 -3.17
CA SER A 108 8.85 -0.27 -4.52
C SER A 108 7.70 0.61 -5.01
N ASN A 109 6.58 0.62 -4.28
CA ASN A 109 5.35 1.30 -4.66
C ASN A 109 4.53 1.67 -3.42
N VAL A 110 3.64 2.65 -3.51
CA VAL A 110 2.74 3.04 -2.40
C VAL A 110 1.31 3.31 -2.89
N SER A 111 0.32 3.12 -2.01
CA SER A 111 -1.08 3.47 -2.24
C SER A 111 -1.51 4.62 -1.33
N LEU A 112 -2.01 5.72 -1.91
CA LEU A 112 -2.35 6.98 -1.23
C LEU A 112 -3.82 7.04 -0.81
N LEU A 113 -4.08 7.19 0.48
CA LEU A 113 -5.36 7.60 1.05
C LEU A 113 -5.55 9.11 0.88
N VAL A 114 -6.30 9.51 -0.14
CA VAL A 114 -6.47 10.93 -0.49
C VAL A 114 -7.36 11.72 0.47
N ASN A 115 -8.16 11.03 1.29
CA ASN A 115 -8.92 11.61 2.40
C ASN A 115 -8.16 11.55 3.75
N GLY A 116 -6.94 11.01 3.77
CA GLY A 116 -6.10 10.98 4.97
C GLY A 116 -5.64 12.38 5.39
N SER A 117 -5.48 12.58 6.70
CA SER A 117 -5.08 13.87 7.28
C SER A 117 -3.75 14.41 6.73
N ALA A 118 -2.84 13.52 6.35
CA ALA A 118 -1.51 13.84 5.83
C ALA A 118 -1.37 13.52 4.32
N ALA A 119 -2.48 13.42 3.57
CA ALA A 119 -2.46 13.08 2.14
C ALA A 119 -1.64 14.06 1.29
N LYS A 120 -1.70 15.35 1.60
CA LYS A 120 -0.92 16.38 0.91
C LYS A 120 0.58 16.24 1.17
N GLU A 121 0.95 15.98 2.42
CA GLU A 121 2.36 15.72 2.79
C GLU A 121 2.87 14.46 2.09
N ALA A 122 2.09 13.38 2.07
CA ALA A 122 2.41 12.14 1.38
C ALA A 122 2.66 12.37 -0.11
N ALA A 123 1.78 13.10 -0.80
CA ALA A 123 1.99 13.44 -2.21
C ALA A 123 3.27 14.26 -2.45
N ASP A 124 3.57 15.23 -1.58
CA ASP A 124 4.82 16.01 -1.66
C ASP A 124 6.06 15.13 -1.42
N LEU A 125 5.99 14.16 -0.51
CA LEU A 125 7.05 13.20 -0.22
C LEU A 125 7.27 12.22 -1.38
N ALA A 126 6.21 11.65 -1.95
CA ALA A 126 6.32 10.78 -3.13
C ALA A 126 6.98 11.51 -4.30
N LYS A 127 6.60 12.78 -4.54
CA LYS A 127 7.24 13.61 -5.57
C LYS A 127 8.72 13.87 -5.26
N ARG A 128 9.06 14.17 -4.00
CA ARG A 128 10.44 14.47 -3.58
C ARG A 128 11.36 13.27 -3.75
N HIS A 129 10.87 12.07 -3.44
CA HIS A 129 11.65 10.83 -3.45
C HIS A 129 11.40 9.96 -4.69
N GLU A 130 10.64 10.46 -5.66
CA GLU A 130 10.27 9.77 -6.90
C GLU A 130 9.60 8.39 -6.66
N ILE A 131 8.81 8.30 -5.59
CA ILE A 131 8.11 7.07 -5.18
C ILE A 131 6.95 6.80 -6.15
N PRO A 132 6.90 5.62 -6.81
CA PRO A 132 5.73 5.21 -7.57
C PRO A 132 4.48 5.14 -6.68
N ILE A 133 3.39 5.76 -7.13
CA ILE A 133 2.22 6.03 -6.29
C ILE A 133 0.92 5.77 -7.05
N GLY A 134 -0.02 5.11 -6.38
CA GLY A 134 -1.40 4.94 -6.83
C GLY A 134 -2.43 5.35 -5.79
N LEU A 135 -3.69 5.18 -6.11
CA LEU A 135 -4.82 5.59 -5.28
C LEU A 135 -5.30 4.43 -4.40
N HIS A 136 -5.25 4.62 -3.08
CA HIS A 136 -5.88 3.73 -2.11
C HIS A 136 -7.33 4.18 -1.89
N ALA A 137 -8.26 3.60 -2.61
CA ALA A 137 -9.66 4.00 -2.56
C ALA A 137 -10.26 3.65 -1.19
N ASN A 138 -10.85 4.63 -0.53
CA ASN A 138 -11.36 4.47 0.83
C ASN A 138 -12.86 4.71 0.90
N LEU A 139 -13.63 3.75 1.40
CA LEU A 139 -15.08 3.88 1.61
C LEU A 139 -15.49 3.58 3.06
N SER A 140 -14.52 3.39 3.94
CA SER A 140 -14.73 2.83 5.27
C SER A 140 -14.23 3.73 6.38
N GLU A 141 -13.20 4.56 6.18
CA GLU A 141 -12.65 5.39 7.26
C GLU A 141 -12.70 6.88 6.96
N GLY A 142 -13.08 7.67 7.95
CA GLY A 142 -13.03 9.12 7.85
C GLY A 142 -14.18 9.74 7.11
N THR A 143 -13.98 10.93 6.53
CA THR A 143 -15.05 11.65 5.81
C THR A 143 -14.93 11.48 4.29
N PRO A 144 -16.04 11.53 3.54
CA PRO A 144 -16.01 11.52 2.08
C PRO A 144 -15.25 12.71 1.50
N VAL A 145 -14.51 12.50 0.40
CA VAL A 145 -13.91 13.59 -0.38
C VAL A 145 -14.99 14.37 -1.13
N CYS A 146 -16.04 13.70 -1.57
CA CYS A 146 -17.15 14.34 -2.27
C CYS A 146 -17.96 15.22 -1.29
N HIS A 147 -17.82 16.54 -1.42
CA HIS A 147 -18.50 17.52 -0.55
C HIS A 147 -20.03 17.39 -0.50
N ILE A 148 -20.65 16.83 -1.54
CA ILE A 148 -22.10 16.56 -1.57
C ILE A 148 -22.45 15.48 -0.53
N LEU A 149 -21.61 14.45 -0.42
CA LEU A 149 -21.82 13.31 0.47
C LEU A 149 -21.56 13.64 1.94
N GLN A 150 -20.75 14.67 2.23
CA GLN A 150 -20.50 15.12 3.61
C GLN A 150 -21.75 15.67 4.32
N LYS A 151 -22.80 16.05 3.57
CA LYS A 151 -24.04 16.57 4.16
C LYS A 151 -25.03 15.47 4.53
N SER A 152 -25.19 14.51 3.63
CA SER A 152 -26.09 13.36 3.80
C SER A 152 -25.71 12.30 2.78
N SER A 153 -25.34 11.11 3.27
CA SER A 153 -24.94 9.99 2.44
C SER A 153 -25.36 8.68 3.09
N SER A 154 -25.71 7.69 2.27
CA SER A 154 -25.84 6.30 2.71
C SER A 154 -24.51 5.70 3.14
N LEU A 155 -23.38 6.30 2.76
CA LEU A 155 -22.04 5.81 3.07
C LEU A 155 -21.56 6.22 4.46
N THR A 156 -22.24 7.18 5.10
CA THR A 156 -21.81 7.80 6.35
C THR A 156 -22.80 7.60 7.50
N ASP A 157 -22.28 7.61 8.72
CA ASP A 157 -23.04 7.68 9.95
C ASP A 157 -23.67 9.08 10.16
N HIS A 158 -24.35 9.25 11.29
CA HIS A 158 -25.00 10.50 11.67
C HIS A 158 -24.02 11.65 12.00
N ARG A 159 -22.73 11.36 12.16
CA ARG A 159 -21.66 12.34 12.41
C ARG A 159 -20.94 12.72 11.11
N GLY A 160 -21.27 12.08 9.98
CA GLY A 160 -20.69 12.34 8.67
C GLY A 160 -19.42 11.55 8.36
N PHE A 161 -19.09 10.56 9.18
CA PHE A 161 -17.97 9.63 8.92
C PHE A 161 -18.45 8.39 8.21
N PHE A 162 -17.61 7.75 7.40
CA PHE A 162 -17.90 6.45 6.83
C PHE A 162 -18.24 5.42 7.92
N HIS A 163 -19.02 4.39 7.57
CA HIS A 163 -19.52 3.39 8.53
C HIS A 163 -18.45 2.49 9.18
N GLY A 164 -17.15 2.71 8.94
CA GLY A 164 -16.10 1.80 9.35
C GLY A 164 -16.04 0.54 8.49
N LYS A 165 -14.97 -0.26 8.66
CA LYS A 165 -14.75 -1.52 7.93
C LYS A 165 -15.95 -2.46 7.95
N MET A 166 -16.43 -2.76 9.16
CA MET A 166 -17.51 -3.73 9.35
C MET A 166 -18.88 -3.11 9.14
N GLY A 167 -19.09 -1.84 9.51
CA GLY A 167 -20.37 -1.18 9.28
C GLY A 167 -20.65 -0.95 7.79
N PHE A 168 -19.61 -0.68 6.97
CA PHE A 168 -19.76 -0.61 5.52
C PHE A 168 -20.21 -1.96 4.94
N ARG A 169 -19.55 -3.06 5.33
CA ARG A 169 -19.91 -4.42 4.87
C ARG A 169 -21.32 -4.83 5.29
N GLN A 170 -21.70 -4.57 6.54
CA GLN A 170 -23.05 -4.85 7.03
C GLN A 170 -24.12 -4.01 6.31
N SER A 171 -23.85 -2.74 6.05
CA SER A 171 -24.76 -1.86 5.30
C SER A 171 -24.90 -2.31 3.85
N LEU A 172 -23.81 -2.78 3.23
CA LEU A 172 -23.82 -3.36 1.89
C LEU A 172 -24.67 -4.63 1.84
N GLU A 173 -24.45 -5.59 2.74
CA GLU A 173 -25.22 -6.84 2.83
C GLU A 173 -26.72 -6.60 3.04
N ARG A 174 -27.09 -5.52 3.75
CA ARG A 174 -28.48 -5.10 3.98
C ARG A 174 -29.08 -4.30 2.82
N GLY A 175 -28.33 -4.04 1.75
CA GLY A 175 -28.78 -3.22 0.62
C GLY A 175 -29.02 -1.76 0.98
N GLN A 176 -28.33 -1.23 1.99
CA GLN A 176 -28.54 0.12 2.52
C GLN A 176 -27.63 1.16 1.87
N LEU A 177 -26.68 0.74 1.04
CA LEU A 177 -25.73 1.63 0.36
C LEU A 177 -26.22 2.00 -1.05
N CYS A 178 -26.13 3.28 -1.39
CA CYS A 178 -26.43 3.78 -2.72
C CYS A 178 -25.18 3.70 -3.62
N MET A 179 -25.17 2.81 -4.61
CA MET A 179 -24.03 2.65 -5.53
C MET A 179 -23.71 3.90 -6.36
N LYS A 180 -24.70 4.78 -6.61
CA LYS A 180 -24.42 6.09 -7.23
C LYS A 180 -23.58 6.99 -6.32
N GLN A 181 -23.76 6.90 -5.01
CA GLN A 181 -22.93 7.66 -4.07
C GLN A 181 -21.52 7.06 -3.95
N VAL A 182 -21.40 5.73 -4.01
CA VAL A 182 -20.10 5.05 -4.14
C VAL A 182 -19.36 5.57 -5.38
N GLU A 183 -20.03 5.63 -6.53
CA GLU A 183 -19.46 6.16 -7.77
C GLU A 183 -19.00 7.62 -7.61
N MET A 184 -19.87 8.48 -7.06
CA MET A 184 -19.56 9.89 -6.80
C MET A 184 -18.30 10.05 -5.93
N GLU A 185 -18.18 9.23 -4.89
CA GLU A 185 -17.03 9.27 -3.99
C GLU A 185 -15.75 8.79 -4.68
N LEU A 186 -15.78 7.64 -5.35
CA LEU A 186 -14.61 7.10 -6.05
C LEU A 186 -14.10 8.08 -7.12
N ARG A 187 -15.00 8.70 -7.89
CA ARG A 187 -14.62 9.74 -8.86
C ARG A 187 -14.03 10.98 -8.17
N ALA A 188 -14.58 11.39 -7.04
CA ALA A 188 -14.04 12.50 -6.26
C ALA A 188 -12.62 12.19 -5.73
N GLN A 189 -12.37 10.95 -5.29
CA GLN A 189 -11.05 10.50 -4.85
C GLN A 189 -10.04 10.45 -6.01
N VAL A 190 -10.42 9.97 -7.20
CA VAL A 190 -9.56 10.04 -8.39
C VAL A 190 -9.22 11.49 -8.74
N LYS A 191 -10.21 12.39 -8.72
CA LYS A 191 -9.97 13.82 -8.94
C LYS A 191 -9.01 14.40 -7.90
N ARG A 192 -9.23 14.08 -6.62
CA ARG A 192 -8.38 14.55 -5.51
C ARG A 192 -6.96 14.02 -5.62
N PHE A 193 -6.78 12.78 -6.04
CA PHE A 193 -5.46 12.23 -6.34
C PHE A 193 -4.73 13.10 -7.38
N VAL A 194 -5.38 13.41 -8.50
CA VAL A 194 -4.80 14.25 -9.56
C VAL A 194 -4.48 15.66 -9.05
N GLU A 195 -5.33 16.25 -8.20
CA GLU A 195 -5.06 17.56 -7.58
C GLU A 195 -3.81 17.53 -6.69
N LEU A 196 -3.55 16.41 -6.00
CA LEU A 196 -2.42 16.25 -5.09
C LEU A 196 -1.12 15.91 -5.83
N THR A 197 -1.17 15.04 -6.84
CA THR A 197 0.02 14.48 -7.50
C THR A 197 0.33 15.12 -8.86
N GLY A 198 -0.66 15.72 -9.51
CA GLY A 198 -0.56 16.29 -10.85
C GLY A 198 -0.69 15.28 -11.98
N HIS A 199 -1.00 14.01 -11.70
CA HIS A 199 -1.19 12.97 -12.71
C HIS A 199 -2.26 11.94 -12.29
N LEU A 200 -2.73 11.11 -13.23
CA LEU A 200 -3.61 9.98 -12.92
C LEU A 200 -2.83 8.88 -12.17
N PRO A 201 -3.47 8.11 -11.27
CA PRO A 201 -2.79 7.05 -10.53
C PRO A 201 -2.36 5.91 -11.46
N ASN A 202 -1.19 5.32 -11.20
CA ASN A 202 -0.69 4.19 -12.00
C ASN A 202 -1.48 2.90 -11.73
N HIS A 203 -1.95 2.73 -10.50
CA HIS A 203 -2.86 1.69 -10.06
C HIS A 203 -3.88 2.26 -9.07
N MET A 204 -4.99 1.55 -8.88
CA MET A 204 -5.97 1.86 -7.85
C MET A 204 -6.36 0.55 -7.17
N ASP A 205 -6.25 0.52 -5.85
CA ASP A 205 -6.70 -0.57 -4.98
C ASP A 205 -7.70 -0.03 -3.95
N GLY A 206 -8.17 -0.87 -3.04
CA GLY A 206 -9.15 -0.49 -2.01
C GLY A 206 -8.60 -0.69 -0.60
N HIS A 207 -8.71 0.35 0.21
CA HIS A 207 -8.48 0.26 1.66
C HIS A 207 -9.41 -0.80 2.25
N GLN A 208 -8.86 -1.69 3.06
CA GLN A 208 -9.58 -2.85 3.64
C GLN A 208 -10.28 -3.74 2.59
N HIS A 209 -9.74 -3.74 1.37
CA HIS A 209 -10.24 -4.50 0.21
C HIS A 209 -11.69 -4.18 -0.18
N VAL A 210 -12.15 -2.94 0.03
CA VAL A 210 -13.53 -2.55 -0.32
C VAL A 210 -13.81 -2.67 -1.82
N HIS A 211 -12.78 -2.61 -2.67
CA HIS A 211 -12.92 -2.59 -4.13
C HIS A 211 -13.31 -3.93 -4.75
N VAL A 212 -13.19 -5.05 -4.02
CA VAL A 212 -13.63 -6.37 -4.50
C VAL A 212 -15.01 -6.77 -3.99
N LEU A 213 -15.59 -5.97 -3.09
CA LEU A 213 -16.91 -6.25 -2.52
C LEU A 213 -17.99 -6.33 -3.60
N PRO A 214 -19.05 -7.15 -3.38
CA PRO A 214 -20.22 -7.20 -4.26
C PRO A 214 -20.79 -5.81 -4.54
N GLU A 215 -21.23 -5.56 -5.77
CA GLU A 215 -21.73 -4.28 -6.30
C GLU A 215 -20.69 -3.14 -6.37
N VAL A 216 -19.85 -3.00 -5.34
CA VAL A 216 -18.76 -2.01 -5.30
C VAL A 216 -17.75 -2.28 -6.40
N ARG A 217 -17.40 -3.54 -6.66
CA ARG A 217 -16.48 -3.94 -7.73
C ARG A 217 -16.90 -3.48 -9.13
N ASP A 218 -18.21 -3.46 -9.41
CA ASP A 218 -18.76 -3.06 -10.69
C ASP A 218 -18.60 -1.55 -10.89
N VAL A 219 -18.95 -0.77 -9.86
CA VAL A 219 -18.77 0.69 -9.83
C VAL A 219 -17.28 1.05 -9.90
N PHE A 220 -16.45 0.37 -9.10
CA PHE A 220 -15.02 0.57 -9.05
C PHE A 220 -14.37 0.31 -10.43
N ALA A 221 -14.73 -0.80 -11.07
CA ALA A 221 -14.25 -1.13 -12.41
C ALA A 221 -14.66 -0.10 -13.46
N GLN A 222 -15.91 0.38 -13.41
CA GLN A 222 -16.38 1.42 -14.32
C GLN A 222 -15.59 2.72 -14.14
N VAL A 223 -15.39 3.16 -12.90
CA VAL A 223 -14.62 4.39 -12.61
C VAL A 223 -13.17 4.26 -13.09
N MET A 224 -12.53 3.12 -12.87
CA MET A 224 -11.18 2.86 -13.39
C MET A 224 -11.14 2.90 -14.92
N SER A 225 -12.09 2.25 -15.59
CA SER A 225 -12.17 2.22 -17.06
C SER A 225 -12.33 3.62 -17.66
N ASP A 226 -13.24 4.43 -17.09
CA ASP A 226 -13.50 5.80 -17.53
C ASP A 226 -12.26 6.70 -17.43
N HIS A 227 -11.44 6.50 -16.38
CA HIS A 227 -10.21 7.25 -16.16
C HIS A 227 -8.97 6.59 -16.77
N ARG A 228 -9.13 5.45 -17.45
CA ARG A 228 -8.03 4.65 -18.03
C ARG A 228 -6.98 4.23 -17.00
N ILE A 229 -7.41 3.96 -15.77
CA ILE A 229 -6.57 3.33 -14.74
C ILE A 229 -6.61 1.84 -15.01
N ARG A 230 -5.45 1.24 -15.33
CA ARG A 230 -5.40 -0.12 -15.90
C ARG A 230 -5.01 -1.21 -14.91
N PHE A 231 -4.55 -0.87 -13.71
CA PHE A 231 -4.08 -1.84 -12.74
C PHE A 231 -4.81 -1.74 -11.42
N THR A 232 -5.24 -2.90 -10.89
CA THR A 232 -5.79 -3.07 -9.55
C THR A 232 -5.15 -4.27 -8.85
N ARG A 233 -5.47 -4.42 -7.57
CA ARG A 233 -5.15 -5.58 -6.73
C ARG A 233 -6.29 -6.60 -6.78
N VAL A 234 -5.96 -7.88 -6.89
CA VAL A 234 -6.91 -8.99 -6.69
C VAL A 234 -6.39 -9.86 -5.55
N PRO A 235 -6.94 -9.73 -4.32
CA PRO A 235 -6.36 -10.36 -3.13
C PRO A 235 -6.68 -11.86 -3.02
N VAL A 236 -6.10 -12.65 -3.92
CA VAL A 236 -6.13 -14.12 -3.94
C VAL A 236 -4.72 -14.62 -3.64
N GLU A 237 -4.52 -15.25 -2.48
CA GLU A 237 -3.18 -15.56 -1.97
C GLU A 237 -2.91 -17.08 -1.96
N PRO A 238 -1.94 -17.56 -2.76
CA PRO A 238 -1.51 -18.95 -2.71
C PRO A 238 -1.08 -19.36 -1.30
N GLY A 239 -1.74 -20.40 -0.79
CA GLY A 239 -1.43 -20.99 0.50
C GLY A 239 -2.20 -20.41 1.69
N LEU A 240 -3.13 -19.47 1.48
CA LEU A 240 -4.01 -18.93 2.51
C LEU A 240 -4.71 -20.04 3.31
N HIS A 241 -5.41 -20.95 2.63
CA HIS A 241 -6.15 -22.07 3.25
C HIS A 241 -5.27 -23.11 3.97
N SER A 242 -3.95 -23.07 3.75
CA SER A 242 -2.97 -23.97 4.38
C SER A 242 -2.13 -23.25 5.44
N CYS A 243 -2.44 -21.99 5.73
CA CYS A 243 -1.68 -21.14 6.62
C CYS A 243 -1.96 -21.50 8.08
N GLN A 244 -0.91 -21.90 8.82
CA GLN A 244 -1.06 -22.45 10.17
C GLN A 244 -0.91 -21.41 11.29
N TRP A 245 -0.43 -20.21 10.99
CA TRP A 245 -0.18 -19.16 11.99
C TRP A 245 -1.26 -18.07 12.02
N LEU A 246 -2.27 -18.14 11.13
CA LEU A 246 -3.39 -17.22 11.18
C LEU A 246 -4.41 -17.70 12.23
N PRO A 247 -4.89 -16.82 13.12
CA PRO A 247 -6.02 -17.14 13.98
C PRO A 247 -7.30 -17.32 13.14
N GLU A 248 -8.21 -18.17 13.63
CA GLU A 248 -9.41 -18.60 12.88
C GLU A 248 -10.29 -17.45 12.37
N HIS A 249 -10.44 -16.38 13.16
CA HIS A 249 -11.23 -15.21 12.76
C HIS A 249 -10.60 -14.46 11.58
N LEU A 250 -9.26 -14.33 11.53
CA LEU A 250 -8.57 -13.73 10.38
C LEU A 250 -8.62 -14.66 9.17
N HIS A 251 -8.46 -15.96 9.38
CA HIS A 251 -8.61 -16.94 8.30
C HIS A 251 -9.99 -16.86 7.65
N THR A 252 -11.05 -16.79 8.45
CA THR A 252 -12.44 -16.64 7.97
C THR A 252 -12.63 -15.34 7.21
N PHE A 253 -12.14 -14.22 7.75
CA PHE A 253 -12.21 -12.92 7.09
C PHE A 253 -11.45 -12.90 5.75
N TYR A 254 -10.24 -13.43 5.71
CA TYR A 254 -9.42 -13.47 4.49
C TYR A 254 -9.95 -14.45 3.44
N ALA A 255 -10.53 -15.58 3.85
CA ALA A 255 -11.22 -16.48 2.92
C ALA A 255 -12.41 -15.80 2.25
N GLN A 256 -13.14 -14.95 2.98
CA GLN A 256 -14.21 -14.13 2.41
C GLN A 256 -13.67 -13.07 1.44
N VAL A 257 -12.58 -12.39 1.79
CA VAL A 257 -11.89 -11.44 0.88
C VAL A 257 -11.44 -12.12 -0.41
N GLU A 258 -10.86 -13.32 -0.32
CA GLU A 258 -10.44 -14.10 -1.48
C GLU A 258 -11.63 -14.49 -2.36
N LYS A 259 -12.74 -14.91 -1.75
CA LYS A 259 -13.98 -15.20 -2.48
C LYS A 259 -14.49 -13.97 -3.24
N ASP A 260 -14.58 -12.83 -2.58
CA ASP A 260 -15.02 -11.57 -3.19
C ASP A 260 -14.08 -11.15 -4.34
N ALA A 261 -12.77 -11.37 -4.16
CA ALA A 261 -11.73 -11.11 -5.16
C ALA A 261 -11.88 -12.01 -6.39
N LEU A 262 -12.07 -13.32 -6.21
CA LEU A 262 -12.32 -14.26 -7.31
C LEU A 262 -13.55 -13.85 -8.12
N ASP A 263 -14.64 -13.49 -7.41
CA ASP A 263 -15.89 -13.04 -8.03
C ASP A 263 -15.72 -11.70 -8.78
N SER A 264 -14.69 -10.90 -8.48
CA SER A 264 -14.38 -9.62 -9.15
C SER A 264 -13.59 -9.75 -10.46
N MET A 265 -12.87 -10.86 -10.67
CA MET A 265 -11.95 -11.02 -11.80
C MET A 265 -12.66 -10.91 -13.16
N ALA A 266 -13.89 -11.43 -13.28
CA ALA A 266 -14.66 -11.33 -14.53
C ALA A 266 -15.01 -9.87 -14.85
N VAL A 267 -15.46 -9.12 -13.85
CA VAL A 267 -15.82 -7.69 -13.96
C VAL A 267 -14.59 -6.87 -14.36
N PHE A 268 -13.44 -7.10 -13.71
CA PHE A 268 -12.20 -6.39 -14.02
C PHE A 268 -11.70 -6.69 -15.45
N ARG A 269 -11.72 -7.95 -15.89
CA ARG A 269 -11.38 -8.32 -17.28
C ARG A 269 -12.27 -7.63 -18.30
N GLN A 270 -13.59 -7.63 -18.09
CA GLN A 270 -14.55 -6.99 -19.00
C GLN A 270 -14.32 -5.49 -19.14
N ASN A 271 -13.79 -4.84 -18.09
CA ASN A 271 -13.46 -3.42 -18.08
C ASN A 271 -12.03 -3.09 -18.53
N GLY A 272 -11.26 -4.09 -19.00
CA GLY A 272 -9.88 -3.91 -19.46
C GLY A 272 -8.87 -3.65 -18.34
N ILE A 273 -9.21 -4.04 -17.10
CA ILE A 273 -8.36 -3.86 -15.92
C ILE A 273 -7.49 -5.11 -15.74
N ARG A 274 -6.20 -4.89 -15.50
CA ARG A 274 -5.18 -5.91 -15.25
C ARG A 274 -4.81 -5.92 -13.76
N TRP A 275 -4.19 -7.00 -13.33
CA TRP A 275 -3.62 -7.17 -12.00
C TRP A 275 -2.41 -8.12 -12.13
N PRO A 276 -1.51 -8.17 -11.13
CA PRO A 276 -0.38 -9.11 -11.11
C PRO A 276 -0.87 -10.56 -11.06
N ASP A 277 -0.09 -11.51 -11.56
CA ASP A 277 -0.46 -12.93 -11.60
C ASP A 277 -0.69 -13.51 -10.21
N VAL A 278 0.03 -13.01 -9.21
CA VAL A 278 -0.06 -13.45 -7.82
C VAL A 278 -0.18 -12.27 -6.87
N TYR A 279 -1.00 -12.42 -5.84
CA TYR A 279 -1.06 -11.51 -4.71
C TYR A 279 -0.57 -12.19 -3.43
N LEU A 280 0.16 -11.45 -2.61
CA LEU A 280 0.70 -11.84 -1.31
C LEU A 280 0.40 -10.73 -0.29
N GLY A 281 0.23 -11.09 0.99
CA GLY A 281 0.21 -10.09 2.07
C GLY A 281 -0.80 -10.37 3.18
N LEU A 282 -1.83 -11.19 2.96
CA LEU A 282 -2.81 -11.55 4.00
C LEU A 282 -2.17 -12.45 5.05
N THR A 283 -1.36 -13.42 4.62
CA THR A 283 -0.71 -14.35 5.55
C THR A 283 0.52 -13.75 6.23
N THR A 284 1.08 -12.66 5.71
CA THR A 284 2.33 -12.06 6.23
C THR A 284 2.13 -10.72 6.92
N MET A 285 0.88 -10.25 7.08
CA MET A 285 0.58 -8.94 7.65
C MET A 285 1.01 -8.83 9.12
N GLY A 286 1.50 -7.65 9.47
CA GLY A 286 1.80 -7.24 10.83
C GLY A 286 2.85 -8.13 11.49
N GLN A 287 2.56 -8.60 12.70
CA GLN A 287 3.46 -9.47 13.47
C GLN A 287 3.84 -10.78 12.74
N ASN A 288 3.05 -11.21 11.75
CA ASN A 288 3.35 -12.41 10.96
C ASN A 288 4.41 -12.15 9.90
N MET A 289 4.85 -10.91 9.67
CA MET A 289 5.91 -10.63 8.71
C MET A 289 7.24 -11.14 9.24
N SER A 290 7.84 -12.08 8.52
CA SER A 290 9.17 -12.59 8.83
C SER A 290 9.84 -13.09 7.55
N VAL A 291 11.17 -13.11 7.52
CA VAL A 291 11.93 -13.63 6.37
C VAL A 291 11.51 -15.06 6.01
N PRO A 292 11.32 -16.00 6.96
CA PRO A 292 10.82 -17.34 6.63
C PRO A 292 9.42 -17.35 6.01
N HIS A 293 8.48 -16.54 6.52
CA HIS A 293 7.13 -16.47 5.97
C HIS A 293 7.12 -15.84 4.57
N LEU A 294 7.89 -14.77 4.36
CA LEU A 294 8.07 -14.14 3.05
C LEU A 294 8.74 -15.10 2.06
N GLN A 295 9.74 -15.86 2.48
CA GLN A 295 10.36 -16.89 1.63
C GLN A 295 9.34 -17.96 1.22
N ARG A 296 8.49 -18.42 2.15
CA ARG A 296 7.42 -19.37 1.83
C ARG A 296 6.43 -18.77 0.83
N ALA A 297 5.99 -17.53 1.05
CA ALA A 297 5.07 -16.82 0.16
C ALA A 297 5.63 -16.68 -1.27
N LEU A 298 6.89 -16.26 -1.42
CA LEU A 298 7.57 -16.16 -2.72
C LEU A 298 7.67 -17.50 -3.44
N ARG A 299 7.96 -18.60 -2.73
CA ARG A 299 8.00 -19.94 -3.32
C ARG A 299 6.64 -20.40 -3.82
N LEU A 300 5.57 -20.12 -3.07
CA LEU A 300 4.20 -20.43 -3.49
C LEU A 300 3.78 -19.58 -4.69
N ALA A 301 4.17 -18.30 -4.73
CA ALA A 301 3.92 -17.43 -5.88
C ALA A 301 4.59 -17.96 -7.16
N LEU A 302 5.87 -18.35 -7.07
CA LEU A 302 6.60 -18.94 -8.19
C LEU A 302 5.97 -20.27 -8.66
N ALA A 303 5.44 -21.08 -7.75
CA ALA A 303 4.74 -22.31 -8.11
C ALA A 303 3.37 -22.04 -8.76
N ALA A 304 2.61 -21.09 -8.22
CA ALA A 304 1.29 -20.72 -8.75
C ALA A 304 1.37 -20.08 -10.14
N GLY A 305 2.33 -19.17 -10.35
CA GLY A 305 2.54 -18.50 -11.64
C GLY A 305 2.97 -19.44 -12.76
N GLN A 306 3.50 -20.62 -12.45
CA GLN A 306 3.86 -21.65 -13.43
C GLN A 306 2.68 -22.53 -13.87
N MET A 307 1.54 -22.47 -13.17
CA MET A 307 0.35 -23.28 -13.46
C MET A 307 -0.65 -22.58 -14.42
N GLY A 308 -0.42 -21.30 -14.75
CA GLY A 308 -1.19 -20.58 -15.78
C GLY A 308 -0.85 -21.06 -17.20
N GLU A 309 -1.70 -20.75 -18.20
CA GLU A 309 -1.45 -21.13 -19.60
C GLU A 309 -0.02 -20.71 -20.04
N PRO A 310 0.74 -21.59 -20.70
CA PRO A 310 2.15 -21.37 -21.00
C PRO A 310 2.33 -20.34 -22.14
N SER A 311 2.11 -19.06 -21.85
CA SER A 311 2.59 -17.98 -22.71
C SER A 311 4.09 -17.78 -22.47
N SER A 312 4.89 -18.54 -23.23
CA SER A 312 6.27 -18.23 -23.63
C SER A 312 7.16 -17.51 -22.59
N GLY A 313 7.73 -18.23 -21.63
CA GLY A 313 8.90 -17.73 -20.86
C GLY A 313 8.74 -16.38 -20.15
N ALA A 314 7.51 -15.93 -19.89
CA ALA A 314 7.25 -14.68 -19.21
C ALA A 314 7.58 -14.79 -17.71
N CYS A 315 8.13 -13.71 -17.17
CA CYS A 315 8.42 -13.57 -15.74
C CYS A 315 7.09 -13.48 -14.96
N VAL A 316 6.95 -14.23 -13.86
CA VAL A 316 5.74 -14.14 -13.01
C VAL A 316 5.64 -12.75 -12.43
N THR A 317 4.48 -12.11 -12.49
CA THR A 317 4.25 -10.82 -11.82
C THR A 317 3.55 -11.05 -10.49
N ALA A 318 3.97 -10.35 -9.44
CA ALA A 318 3.31 -10.43 -8.14
C ALA A 318 3.22 -9.07 -7.45
N GLU A 319 2.20 -8.91 -6.61
CA GLU A 319 2.14 -7.85 -5.60
C GLU A 319 2.30 -8.45 -4.20
N LEU A 320 3.12 -7.82 -3.36
CA LEU A 320 3.16 -8.01 -1.91
C LEU A 320 2.63 -6.73 -1.24
N MET A 321 1.47 -6.85 -0.60
CA MET A 321 0.89 -5.78 0.21
C MET A 321 1.53 -5.75 1.60
N VAL A 322 1.92 -4.55 2.04
CA VAL A 322 2.58 -4.30 3.32
C VAL A 322 2.12 -2.99 3.96
N HIS A 323 2.33 -2.87 5.26
CA HIS A 323 1.97 -1.74 6.10
C HIS A 323 3.16 -1.21 6.92
N PRO A 324 4.34 -0.93 6.33
CA PRO A 324 5.45 -0.35 7.06
C PRO A 324 5.07 1.03 7.58
N GLY A 325 5.51 1.38 8.77
CA GLY A 325 5.24 2.70 9.33
C GLY A 325 5.56 2.82 10.80
N TYR A 326 5.63 4.04 11.30
CA TYR A 326 5.65 4.27 12.73
C TYR A 326 4.22 4.28 13.28
N PRO A 327 4.00 3.79 14.53
CA PRO A 327 2.71 3.88 15.18
C PRO A 327 2.17 5.30 15.19
N SER A 328 0.88 5.43 14.88
CA SER A 328 0.16 6.70 14.92
C SER A 328 -0.07 7.12 16.37
N HIS A 329 -0.04 8.41 16.66
CA HIS A 329 -0.49 8.91 17.97
C HIS A 329 -2.01 9.03 17.98
N PRO A 330 -2.70 8.74 19.10
CA PRO A 330 -4.16 8.82 19.21
C PRO A 330 -4.77 10.14 18.71
N GLN A 331 -4.02 11.23 18.81
CA GLN A 331 -4.46 12.60 18.48
C GLN A 331 -4.03 13.07 17.08
N GLU A 332 -3.16 12.33 16.38
CA GLU A 332 -2.47 12.81 15.17
C GLU A 332 -2.58 11.84 13.98
N GLY A 333 -3.65 11.06 13.89
CA GLY A 333 -3.84 10.14 12.76
C GLY A 333 -5.30 9.91 12.38
N GLY A 334 -5.49 9.27 11.23
CA GLY A 334 -6.80 8.88 10.74
C GLY A 334 -7.20 9.58 9.46
N CYS A 335 -8.31 9.10 8.93
CA CYS A 335 -9.09 9.78 7.89
C CYS A 335 -10.15 10.74 8.50
N GLY A 336 -10.10 10.99 9.80
CA GLY A 336 -10.96 11.95 10.51
C GLY A 336 -11.54 11.44 11.83
N GLU A 337 -11.62 10.13 12.04
CA GLU A 337 -12.15 9.52 13.28
C GLU A 337 -11.10 9.27 14.37
N GLY A 338 -9.83 9.52 14.06
CA GLY A 338 -8.69 9.06 14.84
C GLY A 338 -8.07 7.78 14.25
N PRO A 339 -6.93 7.31 14.79
CA PRO A 339 -6.29 6.08 14.35
C PRO A 339 -6.99 4.82 14.90
N ASP A 340 -7.09 3.76 14.09
CA ASP A 340 -7.53 2.44 14.57
C ASP A 340 -6.44 1.71 15.37
N ASP A 341 -6.75 0.53 15.93
CA ASP A 341 -5.81 -0.25 16.75
C ASP A 341 -4.56 -0.66 15.97
N PHE A 342 -4.73 -1.08 14.71
CA PHE A 342 -3.62 -1.46 13.85
C PHE A 342 -2.72 -0.26 13.51
N SER A 343 -3.31 0.92 13.34
CA SER A 343 -2.63 2.19 13.11
C SER A 343 -1.73 2.61 14.27
N GLN A 344 -2.08 2.21 15.49
CA GLN A 344 -1.32 2.47 16.72
C GLN A 344 -0.41 1.30 17.10
N SER A 345 -0.52 0.17 16.40
CA SER A 345 0.23 -1.04 16.69
C SER A 345 1.71 -0.91 16.32
N LEU A 346 2.56 -1.55 17.14
CA LEU A 346 3.98 -1.77 16.82
C LEU A 346 4.18 -2.70 15.62
N GLU A 347 3.12 -3.36 15.15
CA GLU A 347 3.17 -4.25 13.98
C GLU A 347 3.60 -3.52 12.70
N ARG A 348 3.19 -2.26 12.50
CA ARG A 348 3.67 -1.46 11.35
C ARG A 348 5.17 -1.18 11.43
N GLN A 349 5.69 -0.98 12.65
CA GLN A 349 7.12 -0.78 12.87
C GLN A 349 7.89 -2.10 12.72
N HIS A 350 7.28 -3.22 13.09
CA HIS A 350 7.82 -4.55 12.85
C HIS A 350 7.95 -4.84 11.35
N GLU A 351 6.90 -4.59 10.55
CA GLU A 351 6.97 -4.72 9.09
C GLU A 351 8.07 -3.83 8.49
N LEU A 352 8.14 -2.56 8.90
CA LEU A 352 9.21 -1.65 8.50
C LEU A 352 10.61 -2.23 8.80
N SER A 353 10.78 -2.82 9.98
CA SER A 353 12.05 -3.39 10.42
C SER A 353 12.44 -4.60 9.58
N VAL A 354 11.50 -5.52 9.30
CA VAL A 354 11.74 -6.71 8.48
C VAL A 354 12.04 -6.34 7.02
N LEU A 355 11.27 -5.42 6.44
CA LEU A 355 11.43 -5.00 5.04
C LEU A 355 12.74 -4.23 4.80
N SER A 356 13.20 -3.48 5.82
CA SER A 356 14.44 -2.70 5.73
C SER A 356 15.69 -3.50 6.13
N ASP A 357 15.54 -4.73 6.60
CA ASP A 357 16.66 -5.57 7.00
C ASP A 357 17.43 -6.11 5.77
N PRO A 358 18.77 -6.13 5.79
CA PRO A 358 19.57 -6.66 4.68
C PRO A 358 19.23 -8.10 4.27
N SER A 359 18.69 -8.91 5.18
CA SER A 359 18.22 -10.27 4.88
C SER A 359 17.08 -10.30 3.88
N MET A 360 16.25 -9.25 3.80
CA MET A 360 15.20 -9.13 2.79
C MET A 360 15.79 -8.99 1.38
N ALA A 361 16.78 -8.11 1.21
CA ALA A 361 17.50 -7.97 -0.06
C ALA A 361 18.23 -9.27 -0.45
N ALA A 362 18.80 -9.98 0.51
CA ALA A 362 19.42 -11.28 0.29
C ALA A 362 18.39 -12.35 -0.17
N LEU A 363 17.20 -12.38 0.45
CA LEU A 363 16.11 -13.26 0.06
C LEU A 363 15.65 -13.00 -1.39
N LEU A 364 15.39 -11.73 -1.74
CA LEU A 364 14.96 -11.36 -3.09
C LEU A 364 16.00 -11.77 -4.15
N SER A 365 17.29 -11.53 -3.86
CA SER A 365 18.39 -11.95 -4.72
C SER A 365 18.48 -13.47 -4.88
N GLN A 366 18.37 -14.22 -3.77
CA GLN A 366 18.40 -15.68 -3.77
C GLN A 366 17.27 -16.29 -4.61
N GLU A 367 16.05 -15.74 -4.51
CA GLU A 367 14.89 -16.23 -5.26
C GLU A 367 14.82 -15.66 -6.70
N LYS A 368 15.80 -14.84 -7.12
CA LYS A 368 15.85 -14.14 -8.42
C LYS A 368 14.61 -13.27 -8.66
N VAL A 369 14.19 -12.56 -7.62
CA VAL A 369 13.10 -11.60 -7.65
C VAL A 369 13.67 -10.23 -8.03
N GLN A 370 13.01 -9.55 -8.96
CA GLN A 370 13.31 -8.16 -9.29
C GLN A 370 12.16 -7.28 -8.82
N LEU A 371 12.49 -6.24 -8.03
CA LEU A 371 11.51 -5.24 -7.64
C LEU A 371 11.13 -4.36 -8.84
N CYS A 372 9.85 -4.02 -8.93
CA CYS A 372 9.27 -3.10 -9.91
C CYS A 372 8.08 -2.37 -9.29
N ALA A 373 7.49 -1.43 -10.01
CA ALA A 373 6.23 -0.78 -9.64
C ALA A 373 5.14 -1.07 -10.67
N PHE A 374 3.88 -0.76 -10.37
CA PHE A 374 2.78 -0.96 -11.32
C PHE A 374 2.96 -0.24 -12.66
N LYS A 375 3.68 0.89 -12.67
CA LYS A 375 4.00 1.62 -13.92
C LYS A 375 4.92 0.84 -14.87
N ASP A 376 5.57 -0.22 -14.38
CA ASP A 376 6.51 -1.04 -15.13
C ASP A 376 5.87 -2.34 -15.69
N LEU A 377 4.58 -2.61 -15.41
CA LEU A 377 3.84 -3.83 -15.76
C LEU A 377 2.90 -3.73 -16.99
#